data_AF-A0A0D7CMR8-F1
#
_entry.id   AF-A0A0D7CMR8-F1
#
_cell.length_a   1.000
_cell.length_b   1.000
_cell.length_c   1.000
_cell.angle_alpha   90.00
_cell.angle_beta   90.00
_cell.angle_gamma   90.00
#
_symmetry.space_group_name_H-M   'P 1'
#
loop_
_entity.id
_entity.type
_entity.pdbx_description
1 polymer ?
#
loop_
_entity_poly.entity_id
_entity_poly.type
_entity_poly.pdbx_seq_one_letter_code
_entity_poly.pdbx_strand_id
1 'polypeptide(L)'
;MDEDLTALAGRLRALPASCGPVRLIAVDGHAGSGKSTFAGRLAQALGGAPVMHTDDLATHEELFGWDERFREQVAAPLSRGECARYEVYDWVRREFGERRELAPAPVVLIEGVGTGRRALRPYLACLLWMELAREHSWERGQLRDGPDLSAFWDGWIRAERRHFAADPSRPYADLLVHQGPVGYEVCLGQSGRS
;
A
#
# COMPACT_ATOMS: atom_id res chain seq x y z
N MET A 1 -11.63 -20.57 -7.05
CA MET A 1 -11.72 -19.45 -6.10
C MET A 1 -10.33 -19.28 -5.51
N ASP A 2 -9.56 -18.37 -6.13
CA ASP A 2 -8.27 -17.78 -5.70
C ASP A 2 -7.18 -18.71 -5.12
N GLU A 3 -6.83 -19.78 -5.84
CA GLU A 3 -5.67 -20.62 -5.55
C GLU A 3 -4.36 -19.80 -5.56
N ASP A 4 -4.26 -18.82 -6.47
CA ASP A 4 -3.11 -17.91 -6.58
C ASP A 4 -2.93 -17.02 -5.35
N LEU A 5 -4.01 -16.47 -4.77
CA LEU A 5 -3.91 -15.72 -3.52
C LEU A 5 -3.54 -16.61 -2.34
N THR A 6 -4.01 -17.85 -2.33
CA THR A 6 -3.67 -18.81 -1.27
C THR A 6 -2.19 -19.18 -1.32
N ALA A 7 -1.68 -19.46 -2.52
CA ALA A 7 -0.25 -19.70 -2.75
C ALA A 7 0.60 -18.48 -2.39
N LEU A 8 0.18 -17.27 -2.80
CA LEU A 8 0.84 -16.02 -2.42
C LEU A 8 0.86 -15.84 -0.90
N ALA A 9 -0.28 -16.00 -0.22
CA ALA A 9 -0.36 -15.90 1.24
C ALA A 9 0.56 -16.90 1.94
N GLY A 10 0.64 -18.15 1.45
CA GLY A 10 1.60 -19.15 1.92
C GLY A 10 3.04 -18.69 1.79
N ARG A 11 3.42 -18.16 0.62
CA ARG A 11 4.76 -17.60 0.37
C ARG A 11 5.07 -16.42 1.30
N LEU A 12 4.15 -15.47 1.46
CA LEU A 12 4.35 -14.29 2.31
C LEU A 12 4.51 -14.67 3.78
N ARG A 13 3.76 -15.65 4.29
CA ARG A 13 3.93 -16.17 5.66
C ARG A 13 5.31 -16.80 5.89
N ALA A 14 5.90 -17.39 4.86
CA ALA A 14 7.20 -18.05 4.95
C ALA A 14 8.41 -17.10 4.89
N LEU A 15 8.21 -15.83 4.52
CA LEU A 15 9.29 -14.84 4.50
C LEU A 15 9.89 -14.63 5.91
N PRO A 16 11.15 -14.17 6.03
CA PRO A 16 11.64 -13.67 7.30
C PRO A 16 10.85 -12.42 7.73
N ALA A 17 10.73 -12.20 9.04
CA ALA A 17 10.21 -10.94 9.55
C ALA A 17 11.18 -9.78 9.19
N SER A 18 10.63 -8.59 8.97
CA SER A 18 11.37 -7.43 8.43
C SER A 18 11.24 -6.17 9.29
N CYS A 19 10.24 -6.12 10.15
CA CYS A 19 9.96 -5.02 11.07
C CYS A 19 9.83 -5.62 12.47
N GLY A 20 10.97 -5.98 13.07
CA GLY A 20 11.01 -6.74 14.32
C GLY A 20 10.33 -8.11 14.17
N PRO A 21 9.32 -8.46 14.98
CA PRO A 21 8.59 -9.73 14.84
C PRO A 21 7.61 -9.75 13.65
N VAL A 22 7.37 -8.61 12.99
CA VAL A 22 6.34 -8.45 11.94
C VAL A 22 6.94 -8.61 10.55
N ARG A 23 6.23 -9.34 9.68
CA ARG A 23 6.44 -9.28 8.21
C ARG A 23 5.58 -8.16 7.65
N LEU A 24 6.22 -7.04 7.33
CA LEU A 24 5.51 -5.90 6.77
C LEU A 24 5.49 -6.03 5.25
N ILE A 25 4.28 -6.13 4.68
CA ILE A 25 4.09 -6.34 3.24
C ILE A 25 3.44 -5.10 2.65
N ALA A 26 4.08 -4.50 1.65
CA ALA A 26 3.56 -3.33 0.96
C ALA A 26 2.81 -3.72 -0.31
N VAL A 27 1.67 -3.07 -0.55
CA VAL A 27 0.91 -3.11 -1.81
C VAL A 27 0.91 -1.70 -2.40
N ASP A 28 1.78 -1.47 -3.38
CA ASP A 28 1.90 -0.20 -4.09
C ASP A 28 1.37 -0.31 -5.52
N GLY A 29 1.26 0.81 -6.21
CA GLY A 29 0.66 0.94 -7.53
C GLY A 29 -0.06 2.28 -7.66
N HIS A 30 -0.26 2.71 -8.90
CA HIS A 30 -1.00 3.95 -9.20
C HIS A 30 -2.39 3.99 -8.56
N ALA A 31 -2.89 5.19 -8.29
CA ALA A 31 -4.28 5.42 -7.88
C ALA A 31 -5.25 4.69 -8.83
N GLY A 32 -6.30 4.10 -8.27
CA GLY A 32 -7.30 3.36 -9.05
C GLY A 32 -6.84 1.99 -9.60
N SER A 33 -5.66 1.47 -9.22
CA SER A 33 -5.19 0.14 -9.66
C SER A 33 -5.82 -1.06 -8.95
N GLY A 34 -6.71 -0.82 -7.97
CA GLY A 34 -7.38 -1.90 -7.25
C GLY A 34 -6.60 -2.44 -6.04
N LYS A 35 -5.53 -1.75 -5.60
CA LYS A 35 -4.71 -2.11 -4.43
C LYS A 35 -5.55 -2.40 -3.19
N SER A 36 -6.47 -1.51 -2.82
CA SER A 36 -7.29 -1.68 -1.61
C SER A 36 -8.15 -2.94 -1.69
N THR A 37 -8.72 -3.25 -2.87
CA THR A 37 -9.48 -4.49 -3.09
C THR A 37 -8.58 -5.72 -3.01
N PHE A 38 -7.41 -5.68 -3.65
CA PHE A 38 -6.43 -6.77 -3.60
C PHE A 38 -5.90 -7.01 -2.18
N ALA A 39 -5.51 -5.95 -1.47
CA ALA A 39 -5.04 -5.99 -0.09
C ALA A 39 -6.10 -6.58 0.85
N GLY A 40 -7.37 -6.21 0.68
CA GLY A 40 -8.48 -6.80 1.44
C GLY A 40 -8.63 -8.30 1.20
N ARG A 41 -8.55 -8.76 -0.05
CA ARG A 41 -8.61 -10.20 -0.39
C ARG A 41 -7.38 -10.97 0.13
N LEU A 42 -6.20 -10.38 -0.03
CA LEU A 42 -4.95 -10.95 0.47
C LEU A 42 -4.96 -11.05 2.00
N ALA A 43 -5.51 -10.05 2.70
CA ALA A 43 -5.70 -10.08 4.15
C ALA A 43 -6.56 -11.27 4.59
N GLN A 44 -7.65 -11.55 3.88
CA GLN A 44 -8.50 -12.72 4.14
C GLN A 44 -7.74 -14.03 3.92
N ALA A 45 -7.00 -14.16 2.80
CA ALA A 45 -6.16 -15.32 2.54
C ALA A 45 -5.04 -15.50 3.60
N LEU A 46 -4.58 -14.39 4.18
CA LEU A 46 -3.63 -14.34 5.29
C LEU A 46 -4.26 -14.64 6.66
N GLY A 47 -5.57 -14.93 6.73
CA GLY A 47 -6.27 -15.27 7.96
C GLY A 47 -6.75 -14.05 8.74
N GLY A 48 -7.09 -12.97 8.05
CA GLY A 48 -7.52 -11.71 8.65
C GLY A 48 -6.36 -10.81 9.08
N ALA A 49 -5.27 -10.78 8.29
CA ALA A 49 -4.14 -9.89 8.57
C ALA A 49 -4.56 -8.41 8.61
N PRO A 50 -4.07 -7.60 9.56
CA PRO A 50 -4.36 -6.17 9.59
C PRO A 50 -3.90 -5.45 8.32
N VAL A 51 -4.69 -4.49 7.86
CA VAL A 51 -4.36 -3.63 6.72
C VAL A 51 -4.36 -2.17 7.17
N MET A 52 -3.29 -1.46 6.84
CA MET A 52 -3.17 -0.02 7.04
C MET A 52 -3.21 0.70 5.70
N HIS A 53 -3.99 1.78 5.61
CA HIS A 53 -4.12 2.61 4.42
C HIS A 53 -3.24 3.84 4.57
N THR A 54 -2.35 4.11 3.60
CA THR A 54 -1.47 5.31 3.70
C THR A 54 -2.24 6.63 3.60
N ASP A 55 -3.45 6.59 3.03
CA ASP A 55 -4.35 7.74 2.96
C ASP A 55 -4.78 8.23 4.36
N ASP A 56 -4.65 7.38 5.39
CA ASP A 56 -4.86 7.78 6.78
C ASP A 56 -3.75 8.75 7.27
N LEU A 57 -2.53 8.68 6.71
CA LEU A 57 -1.38 9.51 7.13
C LEU A 57 -1.07 10.69 6.19
N ALA A 58 -1.52 10.60 4.94
CA ALA A 58 -1.37 11.66 3.95
C ALA A 58 -2.32 12.83 4.27
N THR A 59 -1.93 14.05 3.87
CA THR A 59 -2.76 15.25 4.02
C THR A 59 -2.87 15.99 2.69
N HIS A 60 -3.72 17.02 2.61
CA HIS A 60 -3.80 17.87 1.42
C HIS A 60 -2.46 18.55 1.08
N GLU A 61 -1.67 18.90 2.09
CA GLU A 61 -0.35 19.53 1.97
C GLU A 61 0.74 18.51 1.67
N GLU A 62 0.60 17.30 2.22
CA GLU A 62 1.62 16.25 2.22
C GLU A 62 1.10 14.94 1.64
N LEU A 63 0.63 14.98 0.39
CA LEU A 63 0.12 13.80 -0.35
C LEU A 63 1.08 12.60 -0.30
N PHE A 64 2.39 12.88 -0.36
CA PHE A 64 3.46 11.89 -0.27
C PHE A 64 4.50 12.22 0.81
N GLY A 65 4.23 13.16 1.73
CA GLY A 65 5.17 13.61 2.77
C GLY A 65 4.99 12.91 4.13
N TRP A 66 4.40 11.72 4.14
CA TRP A 66 3.94 11.05 5.36
C TRP A 66 4.90 10.01 5.94
N ASP A 67 6.09 9.82 5.36
CA ASP A 67 7.04 8.76 5.72
C ASP A 67 7.60 8.90 7.15
N GLU A 68 7.75 10.13 7.65
CA GLU A 68 8.12 10.36 9.05
C GLU A 68 7.02 9.92 10.01
N ARG A 69 5.75 10.30 9.75
CA ARG A 69 4.59 9.83 10.53
C ARG A 69 4.52 8.30 10.52
N PHE A 70 4.70 7.68 9.36
CA PHE A 70 4.74 6.22 9.24
C PHE A 70 5.87 5.61 10.10
N ARG A 71 7.09 6.14 10.01
CA ARG A 71 8.24 5.65 10.77
C ARG A 71 7.97 5.68 12.27
N GLU A 72 7.48 6.80 12.77
CA GLU A 72 7.34 7.04 14.21
C GLU A 72 6.12 6.35 14.82
N GLN A 73 4.98 6.43 14.14
CA GLN A 73 3.70 5.99 14.69
C GLN A 73 3.38 4.53 14.35
N VAL A 74 3.99 3.99 13.29
CA VAL A 74 3.69 2.63 12.78
C VAL A 74 4.90 1.72 12.80
N ALA A 75 5.95 2.02 12.02
CA ALA A 75 7.07 1.10 11.88
C ALA A 75 7.83 0.90 13.21
N ALA A 76 8.11 1.98 13.95
CA ALA A 76 8.86 1.87 15.20
C ALA A 76 8.12 1.03 16.27
N PRO A 77 6.82 1.24 16.57
CA PRO A 77 6.09 0.34 17.47
C PRO A 77 6.03 -1.11 17.00
N LEU A 78 5.69 -1.35 15.72
CA LEU A 78 5.63 -2.70 15.18
C LEU A 78 6.98 -3.41 15.27
N SER A 79 8.09 -2.70 15.06
CA SER A 79 9.45 -3.25 15.19
C SER A 79 9.80 -3.71 16.61
N ARG A 80 9.11 -3.18 17.62
CA ARG A 80 9.23 -3.63 19.02
C ARG A 80 8.17 -4.67 19.41
N GLY A 81 7.31 -5.07 18.48
CA GLY A 81 6.16 -5.93 18.78
C GLY A 81 5.08 -5.23 19.61
N GLU A 82 4.97 -3.90 19.50
CA GLU A 82 3.98 -3.08 20.19
C GLU A 82 2.83 -2.69 19.25
N CYS A 83 1.67 -2.37 19.83
CA CYS A 83 0.55 -1.79 19.09
C CYS A 83 0.91 -0.40 18.57
N ALA A 84 0.82 -0.21 17.26
CA ALA A 84 0.96 1.09 16.62
C ALA A 84 -0.31 1.92 16.84
N ARG A 85 -0.15 3.23 17.01
CA ARG A 85 -1.25 4.18 17.20
C ARG A 85 -0.99 5.40 16.35
N TYR A 86 -1.89 5.71 15.42
CA TYR A 86 -1.76 6.83 14.51
C TYR A 86 -3.10 7.56 14.36
N GLU A 87 -3.02 8.83 14.00
CA GLU A 87 -4.20 9.65 13.73
C GLU A 87 -4.58 9.53 12.25
N VAL A 88 -5.88 9.42 11.99
CA VAL A 88 -6.44 9.33 10.65
C VAL A 88 -6.78 10.73 10.17
N TYR A 89 -6.29 11.07 8.99
CA TYR A 89 -6.62 12.33 8.33
C TYR A 89 -8.04 12.29 7.75
N ASP A 90 -8.90 13.20 8.20
CA ASP A 90 -10.24 13.41 7.64
C ASP A 90 -10.11 14.32 6.41
N TRP A 91 -10.22 13.74 5.22
CA TRP A 91 -10.11 14.48 3.96
C TRP A 91 -11.26 15.49 3.72
N VAL A 92 -12.40 15.36 4.42
CA VAL A 92 -13.51 16.31 4.32
C VAL A 92 -13.26 17.50 5.24
N ARG A 93 -12.88 17.24 6.50
CA ARG A 93 -12.61 18.28 7.51
C ARG A 93 -11.22 18.90 7.39
N ARG A 94 -10.31 18.25 6.67
CA ARG A 94 -8.91 18.63 6.45
C ARG A 94 -8.08 18.69 7.73
N GLU A 95 -8.35 17.80 8.66
CA GLU A 95 -7.67 17.71 9.95
C GLU A 95 -7.46 16.25 10.36
N PHE A 96 -6.51 16.02 11.25
CA PHE A 96 -6.39 14.73 11.93
C PHE A 96 -7.50 14.59 12.96
N GLY A 97 -8.15 13.43 12.99
CA GLY A 97 -9.28 13.16 13.86
C GLY A 97 -9.11 11.89 14.67
N GLU A 98 -9.82 10.83 14.26
CA GLU A 98 -9.85 9.54 14.96
C GLU A 98 -8.45 8.91 15.07
N ARG A 99 -8.15 8.34 16.25
CA ARG A 99 -6.96 7.50 16.42
C ARG A 99 -7.28 6.06 16.08
N ARG A 100 -6.49 5.46 15.20
CA ARG A 100 -6.52 4.03 14.91
C ARG A 100 -5.41 3.30 15.64
N GLU A 101 -5.75 2.10 16.09
CA GLU A 101 -4.79 1.13 16.61
C GLU A 101 -4.50 0.06 15.56
N LEU A 102 -3.23 -0.32 15.45
CA LEU A 102 -2.77 -1.39 14.59
C LEU A 102 -1.94 -2.36 15.42
N ALA A 103 -2.58 -3.43 15.85
CA ALA A 103 -1.94 -4.48 16.64
C ALA A 103 -0.85 -5.19 15.81
N PRO A 104 0.28 -5.57 16.42
CA PRO A 104 1.29 -6.37 15.76
C PRO A 104 0.70 -7.75 15.43
N ALA A 105 0.98 -8.22 14.22
CA ALA A 105 0.58 -9.54 13.75
C ALA A 105 1.75 -10.19 12.99
N PRO A 106 1.77 -11.52 12.81
CA PRO A 106 2.83 -12.20 12.06
C PRO A 106 3.05 -11.63 10.65
N VAL A 107 1.97 -11.15 10.02
CA VAL A 107 1.95 -10.39 8.76
C VAL A 107 1.06 -9.16 8.93
N VAL A 108 1.55 -8.00 8.51
CA VAL A 108 0.78 -6.75 8.44
C VAL A 108 0.90 -6.21 7.02
N LEU A 109 -0.23 -5.81 6.44
CA LEU A 109 -0.29 -5.20 5.11
C LEU A 109 -0.31 -3.67 5.24
N ILE A 110 0.46 -2.99 4.41
CA ILE A 110 0.33 -1.56 4.16
C ILE A 110 -0.02 -1.37 2.69
N GLU A 111 -1.01 -0.53 2.40
CA GLU A 111 -1.47 -0.30 1.04
C GLU A 111 -1.65 1.18 0.76
N GLY A 112 -1.35 1.55 -0.49
CA GLY A 112 -1.53 2.91 -0.98
C GLY A 112 -0.36 3.36 -1.84
N VAL A 113 -0.56 4.51 -2.49
CA VAL A 113 0.40 5.04 -3.46
C VAL A 113 1.67 5.50 -2.73
N GLY A 114 2.80 4.94 -3.13
CA GLY A 114 4.11 5.26 -2.56
C GLY A 114 4.48 4.42 -1.35
N THR A 115 3.76 3.34 -1.03
CA THR A 115 4.19 2.36 0.00
C THR A 115 5.51 1.67 -0.35
N GLY A 116 5.88 1.62 -1.63
CA GLY A 116 7.15 1.11 -2.13
C GLY A 116 8.29 2.13 -2.19
N ARG A 117 8.11 3.33 -1.62
CA ARG A 117 9.15 4.37 -1.54
C ARG A 117 10.40 3.89 -0.80
N ARG A 118 11.55 4.45 -1.14
CA ARG A 118 12.87 4.11 -0.57
C ARG A 118 12.89 4.15 0.96
N ALA A 119 12.21 5.12 1.58
CA ALA A 119 12.16 5.25 3.04
C ALA A 119 11.48 4.06 3.74
N LEU A 120 10.55 3.37 3.07
CA LEU A 120 9.82 2.24 3.65
C LEU A 120 10.51 0.90 3.40
N ARG A 121 11.23 0.76 2.28
CA ARG A 121 11.86 -0.51 1.87
C ARG A 121 12.69 -1.23 2.95
N PRO A 122 13.45 -0.54 3.83
CA PRO A 122 14.17 -1.20 4.92
C PRO A 122 13.29 -1.98 5.91
N TYR A 123 12.01 -1.62 6.01
CA TYR A 123 11.04 -2.28 6.91
C TYR A 123 10.25 -3.39 6.21
N LEU A 124 10.32 -3.50 4.88
CA LEU A 124 9.47 -4.41 4.10
C LEU A 124 10.08 -5.81 3.98
N ALA A 125 9.24 -6.82 4.22
CA ALA A 125 9.56 -8.21 3.90
C ALA A 125 9.27 -8.52 2.43
N CYS A 126 8.30 -7.81 1.83
CA CYS A 126 7.95 -7.92 0.41
C CYS A 126 7.26 -6.63 -0.05
N LEU A 127 7.61 -6.18 -1.25
CA LEU A 127 6.91 -5.13 -1.99
C LEU A 127 6.16 -5.75 -3.18
N LEU A 128 4.83 -5.66 -3.13
CA LEU A 128 3.93 -6.03 -4.22
C LEU A 128 3.59 -4.76 -5.02
N TRP A 129 3.77 -4.79 -6.34
CA TRP A 129 3.32 -3.73 -7.24
C TRP A 129 2.10 -4.18 -8.03
N MET A 130 0.98 -3.49 -7.82
CA MET A 130 -0.26 -3.68 -8.54
C MET A 130 -0.17 -3.02 -9.91
N GLU A 131 -0.05 -3.87 -10.94
CA GLU A 131 -0.02 -3.42 -12.32
C GLU A 131 -1.39 -2.97 -12.77
N LEU A 132 -1.40 -1.84 -13.48
CA LEU A 132 -2.56 -1.40 -14.23
C LEU A 132 -2.53 -2.05 -15.61
N ALA A 133 -3.66 -2.63 -16.02
CA ALA A 133 -3.92 -2.78 -17.45
C ALA A 133 -3.78 -1.40 -18.11
N ARG A 134 -3.10 -1.36 -19.25
CA ARG A 134 -2.59 -0.14 -19.92
C ARG A 134 -3.64 0.96 -20.18
N GLU A 135 -4.92 0.64 -20.04
CA GLU A 135 -6.00 1.47 -20.56
C GLU A 135 -6.82 2.24 -19.51
N HIS A 136 -6.85 1.91 -18.21
CA HIS A 136 -7.88 2.54 -17.36
C HIS A 136 -7.50 2.65 -15.89
N SER A 137 -7.13 3.85 -15.42
CA SER A 137 -7.15 4.21 -13.99
C SER A 137 -7.80 5.57 -13.80
N TRP A 138 -7.38 6.54 -14.61
CA TRP A 138 -7.77 7.94 -14.48
C TRP A 138 -9.24 8.19 -14.79
N GLU A 139 -9.78 7.56 -15.85
CA GLU A 139 -11.17 7.74 -16.26
C GLU A 139 -12.14 7.18 -15.21
N ARG A 140 -11.82 6.03 -14.59
CA ARG A 140 -12.71 5.41 -13.59
C ARG A 140 -12.77 6.19 -12.28
N GLY A 141 -11.68 6.82 -11.86
CA GLY A 141 -11.64 7.68 -10.67
C GLY A 141 -12.43 8.97 -10.87
N GLN A 142 -12.20 9.67 -11.99
CA GLN A 142 -12.92 10.91 -12.32
C GLN A 142 -14.42 10.67 -12.55
N LEU A 143 -14.81 9.56 -13.20
CA LEU A 143 -16.22 9.23 -13.43
C LEU A 143 -16.99 8.90 -12.14
N ARG A 144 -16.31 8.38 -11.11
CA ARG A 144 -16.94 8.05 -9.83
C ARG A 144 -17.16 9.28 -8.95
N ASP A 145 -16.24 10.24 -8.98
CA ASP A 145 -16.15 11.29 -7.97
C ASP A 145 -16.68 12.65 -8.48
N GLY A 146 -17.01 12.77 -9.78
CA GLY A 146 -17.76 13.90 -10.33
C GLY A 146 -16.91 15.15 -10.67
N PRO A 147 -17.48 16.12 -11.41
CA PRO A 147 -16.75 17.27 -11.94
C PRO A 147 -16.20 18.23 -10.87
N ASP A 148 -16.84 18.31 -9.71
CA ASP A 148 -16.42 19.19 -8.60
C ASP A 148 -15.07 18.78 -7.97
N LEU A 149 -14.60 17.56 -8.24
CA LEU A 149 -13.31 17.03 -7.77
C LEU A 149 -12.21 17.04 -8.85
N SER A 150 -12.49 17.54 -10.07
CA SER A 150 -11.55 17.52 -11.20
C SER A 150 -10.22 18.23 -10.90
N ALA A 151 -10.26 19.42 -10.27
CA ALA A 151 -9.04 20.16 -9.93
C ALA A 151 -8.19 19.46 -8.85
N PHE A 152 -8.84 18.79 -7.90
CA PHE A 152 -8.16 17.98 -6.90
C PHE A 152 -7.48 16.77 -7.56
N TRP A 153 -8.20 16.08 -8.45
CA TRP A 153 -7.66 14.97 -9.22
C TRP A 153 -6.44 15.41 -10.03
N ASP A 154 -6.51 16.52 -10.75
CA ASP A 154 -5.38 17.06 -11.51
C ASP A 154 -4.14 17.35 -10.65
N GLY A 155 -4.35 17.86 -9.42
CA GLY A 155 -3.30 18.04 -8.44
C GLY A 155 -2.68 16.70 -8.01
N TRP A 156 -3.52 15.72 -7.71
CA TRP A 156 -3.11 14.37 -7.34
C TRP A 156 -2.33 13.68 -8.47
N ILE A 157 -2.81 13.73 -9.72
CA ILE A 157 -2.14 13.18 -10.90
C ILE A 157 -0.70 13.69 -10.98
N ARG A 158 -0.53 15.01 -10.84
CA ARG A 158 0.78 15.66 -10.92
C ARG A 158 1.68 15.26 -9.78
N ALA A 159 1.14 15.18 -8.56
CA ALA A 159 1.87 14.77 -7.38
C ALA A 159 2.33 13.30 -7.46
N GLU A 160 1.45 12.39 -7.89
CA GLU A 160 1.77 10.97 -8.06
C GLU A 160 2.88 10.78 -9.11
N ARG A 161 2.75 11.40 -10.28
CA ARG A 161 3.79 11.32 -11.32
C ARG A 161 5.13 11.84 -10.81
N ARG A 162 5.12 12.94 -10.07
CA ARG A 162 6.33 13.48 -9.45
C ARG A 162 6.93 12.52 -8.42
N HIS A 163 6.09 11.92 -7.59
CA HIS A 163 6.51 10.93 -6.60
C HIS A 163 7.22 9.76 -7.27
N PHE A 164 6.58 9.08 -8.24
CA PHE A 164 7.20 7.93 -8.90
C PHE A 164 8.38 8.29 -9.81
N ALA A 165 8.44 9.51 -10.35
CA ALA A 165 9.62 9.98 -11.07
C ALA A 165 10.83 10.16 -10.14
N ALA A 166 10.61 10.61 -8.90
CA ALA A 166 11.67 10.86 -7.93
C ALA A 166 12.06 9.61 -7.11
N ASP A 167 11.09 8.75 -6.78
CA ASP A 167 11.26 7.53 -5.99
C ASP A 167 10.37 6.40 -6.55
N PRO A 168 10.80 5.76 -7.66
CA PRO A 168 9.98 4.76 -8.32
C PRO A 168 9.86 3.50 -7.46
N SER A 169 8.65 3.01 -7.23
CA SER A 169 8.42 1.75 -6.50
C SER A 169 8.56 0.52 -7.39
N ARG A 170 8.00 0.56 -8.60
CA ARG A 170 7.87 -0.59 -9.51
C ARG A 170 9.19 -1.35 -9.77
N PRO A 171 10.34 -0.71 -10.04
CA PRO A 171 11.60 -1.43 -10.28
C PRO A 171 12.14 -2.17 -9.03
N TYR A 172 11.66 -1.82 -7.84
CA TYR A 172 12.05 -2.42 -6.57
C TYR A 172 11.00 -3.39 -6.02
N ALA A 173 9.92 -3.63 -6.77
CA ALA A 173 8.90 -4.59 -6.37
C ALA A 173 9.45 -6.01 -6.51
N ASP A 174 9.24 -6.81 -5.48
CA ASP A 174 9.62 -8.21 -5.45
C ASP A 174 8.63 -9.04 -6.29
N LEU A 175 7.37 -8.58 -6.37
CA LEU A 175 6.31 -9.19 -7.15
C LEU A 175 5.47 -8.16 -7.88
N LEU A 176 5.09 -8.49 -9.11
CA LEU A 176 4.10 -7.77 -9.91
C LEU A 176 2.77 -8.51 -9.83
N VAL A 177 1.70 -7.78 -9.58
CA VAL A 177 0.34 -8.31 -9.44
C VAL A 177 -0.52 -7.77 -10.57
N HIS A 178 -1.08 -8.67 -11.38
CA HIS A 178 -1.96 -8.32 -12.49
C HIS A 178 -3.39 -8.75 -12.15
N GLN A 179 -4.35 -7.85 -12.30
CA GLN A 179 -5.77 -8.21 -12.17
C GLN A 179 -6.25 -8.87 -13.48
N GLY A 180 -6.66 -10.12 -13.40
CA GLY A 180 -7.31 -10.85 -14.49
C GLY A 180 -8.83 -10.89 -14.37
N PRO A 181 -9.54 -11.48 -15.36
CA PRO A 181 -11.00 -11.58 -15.33
C PRO A 181 -11.57 -12.40 -14.17
N VAL A 182 -10.80 -13.36 -13.63
CA VAL A 182 -11.27 -14.33 -12.62
C VAL A 182 -10.36 -14.40 -11.38
N GLY A 183 -9.42 -13.46 -11.21
CA GLY A 183 -8.46 -13.49 -10.09
C GLY A 183 -7.26 -12.58 -10.29
N TYR A 184 -6.14 -12.95 -9.66
CA TYR A 184 -4.87 -12.22 -9.76
C TYR A 184 -3.75 -13.15 -10.23
N GLU A 185 -2.97 -12.66 -11.18
CA GLU A 185 -1.72 -13.30 -11.59
C GLU A 185 -0.55 -12.60 -10.89
N VAL A 186 0.41 -13.39 -10.39
CA VAL A 186 1.56 -12.88 -9.64
C VAL A 186 2.85 -13.32 -10.31
N CYS A 187 3.64 -12.35 -10.77
CA CYS A 187 4.93 -12.59 -11.44
C CYS A 187 6.08 -12.06 -10.57
N LEU A 188 7.29 -12.57 -10.80
CA LEU A 188 8.49 -12.01 -10.19
C LEU A 188 8.73 -10.58 -10.68
N GLY A 189 9.00 -9.68 -9.76
CA GLY A 189 9.43 -8.33 -10.07
C GLY A 189 10.93 -8.24 -10.35
N GLN A 190 11.39 -7.03 -10.63
CA GLN A 190 12.78 -6.79 -11.05
C GLN A 190 13.77 -6.77 -9.88
N SER A 191 13.29 -6.62 -8.63
CA SER A 191 14.12 -6.85 -7.44
C SER A 191 14.23 -8.35 -7.17
N GLY A 192 14.90 -9.07 -8.07
CA GLY A 192 15.45 -10.38 -7.72
C GLY A 192 16.49 -10.17 -6.63
N ARG A 193 16.08 -10.18 -5.36
CA ARG A 193 17.03 -10.38 -4.25
C ARG A 193 17.60 -11.79 -4.45
N SER A 194 18.77 -11.82 -5.11
CA SER A 194 19.70 -12.95 -5.14
C SER A 194 20.22 -13.25 -3.74
#